data_AF-A0AAF0UPW7-F1
#
_entry.id   AF-A0AAF0UPW7-F1
#
_cell.length_a   1.000
_cell.length_b   1.000
_cell.length_c   1.000
_cell.angle_alpha   90.00
_cell.angle_beta   90.00
_cell.angle_gamma   90.00
#
_symmetry.space_group_name_H-M   'P 1'
#
loop_
_entity.id
_entity.type
_entity.pdbx_description
1 polymer ?
#
loop_
_entity_poly.entity_id
_entity_poly.type
_entity_poly.pdbx_seq_one_letter_code
_entity_poly.pdbx_strand_id
1 'polypeptide(L)' 'MAEALAAKFGLDRCIQHGVHNIYLELDSMLIINLIKQGHSSNIFLKPIIDDINEMVKDANIEVSHCYRDI' A
#
# COMPACT_ATOMS: atom_id res chain seq x y z
N MET A 1 -10.21 -4.64 2.21
CA MET A 1 -9.32 -5.80 2.46
C MET A 1 -8.70 -6.30 1.16
N ALA A 2 -9.49 -6.61 0.12
CA ALA A 2 -8.96 -6.98 -1.20
C ALA A 2 -7.95 -5.95 -1.74
N GLU A 3 -8.28 -4.66 -1.72
CA GLU A 3 -7.40 -3.57 -2.16
C GLU A 3 -6.06 -3.53 -1.39
N ALA A 4 -6.09 -3.69 -0.07
CA ALA A 4 -4.87 -3.70 0.75
C ALA A 4 -3.99 -4.94 0.45
N LEU A 5 -4.61 -6.10 0.23
CA LEU A 5 -3.89 -7.31 -0.17
C LEU A 5 -3.28 -7.17 -1.56
N ALA A 6 -4.00 -6.56 -2.51
CA ALA A 6 -3.51 -6.28 -3.85
C ALA A 6 -2.31 -5.32 -3.82
N ALA A 7 -2.41 -4.24 -3.02
CA ALA A 7 -1.31 -3.31 -2.80
C ALA A 7 -0.06 -4.02 -2.26
N LYS A 8 -0.21 -4.79 -1.17
CA LYS A 8 0.89 -5.55 -0.59
C LYS A 8 1.53 -6.50 -1.61
N PHE A 9 0.71 -7.30 -2.31
CA PHE A 9 1.20 -8.26 -3.30
C PHE A 9 1.97 -7.58 -4.44
N GLY A 10 1.47 -6.46 -4.95
CA GLY A 10 2.14 -5.68 -5.99
C GLY A 10 3.49 -5.15 -5.52
N LEU A 11 3.54 -4.55 -4.32
CA LEU A 11 4.78 -4.05 -3.73
C LEU A 11 5.79 -5.19 -3.49
N ASP A 12 5.35 -6.32 -2.93
CA ASP A 12 6.21 -7.48 -2.67
C ASP A 12 6.87 -7.96 -3.96
N ARG A 13 6.09 -8.05 -5.04
CA ARG A 13 6.62 -8.41 -6.36
C ARG A 13 7.63 -7.41 -6.88
N CYS A 14 7.34 -6.11 -6.82
CA CYS A 14 8.27 -5.09 -7.27
C CYS A 14 9.60 -5.17 -6.51
N ILE A 15 9.55 -5.25 -5.18
CA ILE A 15 10.74 -5.32 -4.32
C ILE A 15 11.56 -6.59 -4.60
N GLN A 16 10.91 -7.75 -4.73
CA GLN A 16 11.59 -9.01 -5.07
C GLN A 16 12.31 -8.96 -6.42
N HIS A 17 11.84 -8.12 -7.35
CA HIS A 17 12.47 -7.89 -8.64
C HIS A 17 13.53 -6.78 -8.63
N GLY A 18 13.86 -6.21 -7.46
CA GLY A 18 14.84 -5.13 -7.31
C GLY A 18 14.33 -3.76 -7.73
N VAL A 19 13.01 -3.57 -7.82
CA VAL A 19 12.39 -2.28 -8.10
C VAL A 19 12.18 -1.54 -6.78
N HIS A 20 12.85 -0.41 -6.61
CA HIS A 20 12.81 0.37 -5.36
C HIS A 20 12.19 1.77 -5.53
N ASN A 21 11.99 2.24 -6.75
CA ASN A 21 11.28 3.48 -7.06
C ASN A 21 9.89 3.13 -7.57
N ILE A 22 8.88 3.21 -6.71
CA ILE A 22 7.53 2.71 -7.02
C ILE A 22 6.52 3.84 -6.85
N TYR A 23 5.65 4.00 -7.83
CA TYR A 23 4.44 4.82 -7.69
C TYR A 23 3.27 3.88 -7.41
N LEU A 24 2.78 3.86 -6.16
CA LEU A 24 1.66 3.04 -5.74
C LEU A 24 0.37 3.83 -5.90
N GLU A 25 -0.38 3.51 -6.95
CA GLU A 25 -1.70 4.09 -7.21
C GLU A 25 -2.80 3.18 -6.71
N LEU A 26 -3.70 3.73 -5.91
CA LEU A 26 -4.84 3.00 -5.35
C LEU A 26 -6.11 3.83 -5.57
N ASP A 27 -7.21 3.18 -5.87
CA ASP A 27 -8.51 3.85 -6.00
C ASP A 27 -9.28 3.93 -4.67
N SER A 28 -8.85 3.16 -3.69
CA SER A 28 -9.44 3.11 -2.36
C SER A 28 -8.84 4.18 -1.45
N MET A 29 -9.53 5.32 -1.36
CA MET A 29 -9.18 6.41 -0.44
C MET A 29 -9.08 5.93 1.02
N LEU A 30 -9.86 4.93 1.40
CA LEU A 30 -9.79 4.32 2.73
C LEU A 30 -8.41 3.70 2.99
N ILE A 31 -7.89 2.85 2.10
CA ILE A 31 -6.59 2.21 2.37
C ILE A 31 -5.45 3.22 2.25
N ILE A 32 -5.55 4.22 1.36
CA ILE A 32 -4.59 5.32 1.28
C ILE A 32 -4.51 6.05 2.61
N ASN A 33 -5.66 6.38 3.22
CA ASN A 33 -5.69 7.04 4.52
C ASN A 33 -5.09 6.16 5.62
N LEU A 34 -5.35 4.85 5.62
CA LEU A 34 -4.77 3.91 6.59
C LEU A 34 -3.25 3.80 6.45
N ILE A 35 -2.73 3.76 5.22
CA ILE A 35 -1.28 3.76 4.94
C ILE A 35 -0.67 5.09 5.42
N LYS A 36 -1.25 6.23 5.02
CA LYS A 36 -0.75 7.57 5.41
C LYS A 36 -0.79 7.82 6.93
N GLN A 37 -1.80 7.29 7.62
CA GLN A 37 -1.92 7.39 9.08
C GLN A 37 -1.03 6.38 9.83
N GLY A 38 -0.49 5.39 9.13
CA GLY A 38 0.43 4.41 9.70
C GLY A 38 -0.23 3.34 10.61
N HIS A 39 -1.56 3.32 10.76
CA HIS A 39 -2.22 2.37 11.65
C HIS A 39 -3.69 2.10 11.27
N SER A 40 -4.18 0.91 11.63
CA SER A 40 -5.58 0.49 11.50
C SER A 40 -6.08 -0.08 12.83
N SER A 41 -7.27 0.32 13.26
CA SER A 41 -7.97 -0.26 14.43
C SER A 41 -8.64 -1.60 14.12
N ASN A 42 -8.81 -1.94 12.83
CA ASN A 42 -9.32 -3.23 12.40
C ASN A 42 -8.21 -4.30 12.52
N ILE A 43 -8.43 -5.29 13.38
CA ILE A 43 -7.48 -6.37 13.69
C ILE A 43 -7.04 -7.19 12.48
N PHE A 44 -7.88 -7.30 11.44
CA PHE A 44 -7.56 -8.06 10.23
C PHE A 44 -6.78 -7.24 9.21
N LEU A 45 -7.00 -5.92 9.17
CA LEU A 45 -6.30 -5.01 8.26
C LEU A 45 -4.97 -4.55 8.84
N LYS A 46 -4.88 -4.41 10.17
CA LYS A 46 -3.69 -3.92 10.86
C LYS A 46 -2.39 -4.60 10.39
N PRO A 47 -2.25 -5.94 10.40
CA PRO A 47 -1.01 -6.56 9.97
C PRO A 47 -0.66 -6.24 8.51
N ILE A 48 -1.65 -6.16 7.63
CA ILE A 48 -1.43 -5.85 6.20
C ILE A 48 -0.95 -4.40 6.03
N ILE A 49 -1.53 -3.46 6.77
CA ILE A 49 -1.16 -2.05 6.72
C ILE A 49 0.22 -1.83 7.34
N ASP A 50 0.53 -2.50 8.45
CA ASP A 50 1.86 -2.45 9.07
C ASP A 50 2.94 -2.93 8.08
N ASP A 51 2.73 -4.08 7.43
CA ASP A 51 3.64 -4.61 6.40
C ASP A 51 3.87 -3.60 5.26
N ILE A 52 2.79 -3.03 4.70
CA ILE A 52 2.89 -2.02 3.63
C ILE A 52 3.68 -0.79 4.11
N ASN A 53 3.46 -0.34 5.34
CA ASN A 53 4.16 0.82 5.89
C ASN A 53 5.65 0.56 6.10
N GLU A 54 6.05 -0.66 6.43
CA GLU A 54 7.48 -1.03 6.48
C GLU A 54 8.09 -0.99 5.08
N MET A 55 7.40 -1.59 4.09
CA MET A 55 7.87 -1.58 2.69
C MET A 55 8.00 -0.16 2.12
N VAL A 56 7.05 0.72 2.44
CA VAL A 56 7.06 2.14 2.02
C VAL A 56 8.19 2.94 2.68
N LYS A 57 8.66 2.55 3.86
CA LYS A 57 9.82 3.19 4.51
C LYS A 57 11.14 2.72 3.93
N ASP A 58 11.23 1.43 3.60
CA ASP A 58 12.47 0.81 3.14
C ASP A 58 12.75 1.05 1.65
N ALA A 59 11.71 1.29 0.85
CA ALA A 59 11.80 1.62 -0.57
C ALA A 59 11.29 3.03 -0.86
N ASN A 60 11.75 3.65 -1.96
CA ASN A 60 11.29 4.96 -2.41
C ASN A 60 9.91 4.83 -3.08
N ILE A 61 8.88 4.63 -2.26
CA ILE A 61 7.50 4.39 -2.68
C ILE A 61 6.65 5.64 -2.40
N GLU A 62 6.06 6.19 -3.46
CA GLU A 62 5.07 7.26 -3.34
C GLU A 62 3.66 6.69 -3.46
N VAL A 63 2.78 7.06 -2.52
CA VAL A 63 1.39 6.55 -2.48
C VAL A 63 0.43 7.64 -2.92
N SER A 64 -0.27 7.40 -4.02
CA SER A 64 -1.21 8.34 -4.65
C SER A 64 -2.60 7.74 -4.85
N HIS A 65 -3.60 8.62 -4.93
CA HIS A 65 -4.98 8.24 -5.22
C HIS A 65 -5.23 8.33 -6.72
N CYS A 66 -5.82 7.28 -7.29
CA CYS A 66 -6.24 7.25 -8.69
C CYS A 66 -7.77 7.22 -8.77
N TYR A 67 -8.35 8.08 -9.62
CA TYR A 67 -9.78 8.05 -9.90
C TYR A 67 -10.05 6.98 -10.94
N ARG A 68 -10.99 6.07 -10.66
CA ARG A 68 -11.47 5.11 -11.65
C ARG A 68 -12.25 5.89 -12.71
N ASP A 69 -11.78 5.87 -13.96
CA ASP A 69 -12.57 6.35 -15.09
C ASP A 69 -13.80 5.44 -15.23
N ILE A 70 -14.99 6.03 -15.08
CA ILE A 70 -16.30 5.36 -15.19
C ILE A 70 -16.76 5.37 -16.65
#